data_AF-A0A0Q5U6L6-F1
#
_entry.id   AF-A0A0Q5U6L6-F1
#
_cell.length_a   1.000
_cell.length_b   1.000
_cell.length_c   1.000
_cell.angle_alpha   90.00
_cell.angle_beta   90.00
_cell.angle_gamma   90.00
#
_symmetry.space_group_name_H-M   'P 1'
#
loop_
_entity.id
_entity.type
_entity.pdbx_description
1 polymer ?
#
loop_
_entity_poly.entity_id
_entity_poly.type
_entity_poly.pdbx_seq_one_letter_code
_entity_poly.pdbx_strand_id
1 'polypeptide(L)'
;MIASAWRSMATTVETQLTATYFRVQKLRKVGFRGMHSTVEDVKLEGMEIKILPALQDNYMYLIVDTKTREAAVVDPVEPELVIKTLQEQQLTLSKVLTTHHHWDHAGGNEKLVKLWEKELDVYGGDDRIGALNKKVQQDDTFTIGALNVKCLSTPCHTTGHICYHVTAQEGSGKGAVFTGDTLFQGGCGRFFEGTPEEMYEALCTKLSSLPDTTKVFCGHEYTLQNMSFARHVEPDNEVIQQRIEWAKHRRASQDPTVPSTIGEEKSWNPFMRVHEASVQKHAGGATDPIVTMGKLRKEKDTFKA
;
A
#
# COMPACT_ATOMS: atom_id res chain seq x y z
N MET A 1 35.44 -7.33 -7.33
CA MET A 1 34.77 -8.50 -7.96
C MET A 1 34.36 -9.57 -6.95
N ILE A 2 35.22 -9.96 -6.00
CA ILE A 2 34.85 -10.97 -4.99
C ILE A 2 33.78 -10.42 -4.03
N ALA A 3 33.96 -9.25 -3.41
CA ALA A 3 32.99 -8.66 -2.47
C ALA A 3 31.58 -8.42 -3.07
N SER A 4 31.47 -8.10 -4.37
CA SER A 4 30.18 -7.94 -5.05
C SER A 4 29.49 -9.28 -5.32
N ALA A 5 30.26 -10.33 -5.66
CA ALA A 5 29.74 -11.68 -5.84
C ALA A 5 29.26 -12.30 -4.52
N TRP A 6 29.96 -12.06 -3.41
CA TRP A 6 29.54 -12.51 -2.09
C TRP A 6 28.30 -11.74 -1.58
N ARG A 7 28.21 -10.42 -1.80
CA ARG A 7 26.99 -9.65 -1.50
C ARG A 7 25.81 -10.12 -2.35
N SER A 8 26.01 -10.35 -3.65
CA SER A 8 24.98 -10.85 -4.56
C SER A 8 24.51 -12.28 -4.23
N MET A 9 25.41 -13.18 -3.82
CA MET A 9 25.04 -14.52 -3.38
C MET A 9 24.28 -14.50 -2.05
N ALA A 10 24.72 -13.69 -1.09
CA ALA A 10 24.04 -13.54 0.20
C ALA A 10 22.61 -13.00 0.02
N THR A 11 22.43 -11.95 -0.79
CA THR A 11 21.10 -11.42 -1.09
C THR A 11 20.23 -12.43 -1.85
N THR A 12 20.80 -13.24 -2.74
CA THR A 12 20.04 -14.26 -3.48
C THR A 12 19.51 -15.36 -2.56
N VAL A 13 20.34 -15.87 -1.63
CA VAL A 13 19.91 -16.92 -0.67
C VAL A 13 18.86 -16.37 0.29
N GLU A 14 19.08 -15.16 0.82
CA GLU A 14 18.12 -14.49 1.71
C GLU A 14 16.79 -14.22 1.01
N THR A 15 16.83 -13.77 -0.25
CA THR A 15 15.63 -13.56 -1.08
C THR A 15 14.89 -14.87 -1.34
N GLN A 16 15.60 -15.98 -1.57
CA GLN A 16 14.98 -17.30 -1.77
C GLN A 16 14.34 -17.84 -0.50
N LEU A 17 14.98 -17.67 0.66
CA LEU A 17 14.40 -18.06 1.96
C LEU A 17 13.14 -17.25 2.28
N THR A 18 13.20 -15.93 2.09
CA THR A 18 12.05 -15.03 2.27
C THR A 18 10.91 -15.38 1.31
N ALA A 19 11.21 -15.60 0.03
CA ALA A 19 10.21 -16.05 -0.95
C ALA A 19 9.56 -17.39 -0.56
N THR A 20 10.37 -18.32 -0.06
CA THR A 20 9.89 -19.63 0.42
C THR A 20 8.98 -19.47 1.63
N TYR A 21 9.35 -18.61 2.58
CA TYR A 21 8.53 -18.29 3.76
C TYR A 21 7.14 -17.79 3.36
N PHE A 22 7.05 -16.79 2.48
CA PHE A 22 5.77 -16.25 2.03
C PHE A 22 4.95 -17.26 1.22
N ARG A 23 5.58 -18.09 0.40
CA ARG A 23 4.90 -19.20 -0.30
C ARG A 23 4.29 -20.22 0.66
N VAL A 24 5.03 -20.59 1.71
CA VAL A 24 4.53 -21.50 2.76
C VAL A 24 3.37 -20.85 3.52
N GLN A 25 3.45 -19.56 3.86
CA GLN A 25 2.35 -18.84 4.50
C GLN A 25 1.10 -18.77 3.63
N LYS A 26 1.26 -18.41 2.34
CA LYS A 26 0.18 -18.42 1.34
C LYS A 26 -0.51 -19.79 1.33
N LEU A 27 0.25 -20.87 1.17
CA LEU A 27 -0.29 -22.24 1.15
C LEU A 27 -1.08 -22.57 2.43
N ARG A 28 -0.62 -22.13 3.60
CA ARG A 28 -1.31 -22.37 4.87
C ARG A 28 -2.61 -21.57 5.02
N LYS A 29 -2.65 -20.32 4.51
CA LYS A 29 -3.76 -19.39 4.73
C LYS A 29 -4.82 -19.45 3.62
N VAL A 30 -4.40 -19.55 2.36
CA VAL A 30 -5.28 -19.51 1.17
C VAL A 30 -5.27 -20.78 0.33
N GLY A 31 -4.39 -21.75 0.63
CA GLY A 31 -4.31 -23.02 -0.09
C GLY A 31 -3.63 -22.92 -1.47
N PHE A 32 -3.61 -24.04 -2.20
CA PHE A 32 -2.85 -24.18 -3.46
C PHE A 32 -3.40 -23.39 -4.65
N ARG A 33 -4.68 -23.00 -4.62
CA ARG A 33 -5.38 -22.32 -5.74
C ARG A 33 -6.13 -21.06 -5.31
N GLY A 34 -6.08 -20.71 -4.02
CA GLY A 34 -6.83 -19.59 -3.49
C GLY A 34 -6.06 -18.28 -3.61
N MET A 35 -6.79 -17.23 -3.95
CA MET A 35 -6.41 -15.85 -3.63
C MET A 35 -7.10 -15.48 -2.33
N HIS A 36 -6.49 -14.59 -1.54
CA HIS A 36 -7.15 -14.10 -0.34
C HIS A 36 -8.38 -13.27 -0.67
N SER A 37 -8.41 -12.66 -1.86
CA SER A 37 -9.54 -11.88 -2.35
C SER A 37 -9.87 -12.19 -3.82
N THR A 38 -11.04 -11.76 -4.28
CA THR A 38 -11.39 -11.68 -5.69
C THR A 38 -10.63 -10.51 -6.36
N VAL A 39 -10.48 -10.58 -7.69
CA VAL A 39 -9.99 -9.44 -8.48
C VAL A 39 -11.16 -8.49 -8.71
N GLU A 40 -10.97 -7.20 -8.43
CA GLU A 40 -12.00 -6.18 -8.58
C GLU A 40 -11.45 -4.98 -9.36
N ASP A 41 -12.29 -4.41 -10.23
CA ASP A 41 -11.97 -3.23 -11.05
C ASP A 41 -12.64 -1.99 -10.46
N VAL A 42 -11.85 -0.95 -10.20
CA VAL A 42 -12.33 0.35 -9.74
C VAL A 42 -12.16 1.36 -10.86
N LYS A 43 -13.29 1.93 -11.31
CA LYS A 43 -13.30 2.97 -12.34
C LYS A 43 -13.27 4.34 -11.70
N LEU A 44 -12.34 5.18 -12.14
CA LEU A 44 -12.22 6.58 -11.77
C LEU A 44 -12.20 7.43 -13.06
N GLU A 45 -12.22 8.74 -12.91
CA GLU A 45 -12.11 9.64 -14.06
C GLU A 45 -10.78 9.40 -14.78
N GLY A 46 -10.83 9.12 -16.09
CA GLY A 46 -9.66 8.89 -16.93
C GLY A 46 -8.85 7.61 -16.64
N MET A 47 -9.09 6.90 -15.53
CA MET A 47 -8.29 5.75 -15.11
C MET A 47 -9.14 4.57 -14.62
N GLU A 48 -8.62 3.37 -14.80
CA GLU A 48 -9.16 2.13 -14.22
C GLU A 48 -8.07 1.49 -13.36
N ILE A 49 -8.41 1.04 -12.15
CA ILE A 49 -7.49 0.41 -11.21
C ILE A 49 -7.97 -1.01 -10.95
N LYS A 50 -7.11 -2.00 -11.23
CA LYS A 50 -7.41 -3.40 -10.94
C LYS A 50 -6.71 -3.81 -9.67
N ILE A 51 -7.49 -4.32 -8.73
CA ILE A 51 -7.01 -4.85 -7.46
C ILE A 51 -6.58 -6.30 -7.72
N LEU A 52 -5.28 -6.57 -7.63
CA LEU A 52 -4.69 -7.89 -7.89
C LEU A 52 -4.19 -8.50 -6.58
N PRO A 53 -4.91 -9.49 -6.01
CA PRO A 53 -4.49 -10.16 -4.79
C PRO A 53 -3.20 -10.96 -5.01
N ALA A 54 -2.24 -10.82 -4.11
CA ALA A 54 -0.99 -11.57 -4.09
C ALA A 54 -0.72 -12.16 -2.72
N LEU A 55 0.12 -13.21 -2.68
CA LEU A 55 0.54 -13.85 -1.45
C LEU A 55 -0.66 -14.22 -0.54
N GLN A 56 -0.56 -13.91 0.74
CA GLN A 56 -1.55 -14.27 1.76
C GLN A 56 -2.56 -13.16 2.06
N ASP A 57 -2.19 -11.90 1.84
CA ASP A 57 -3.03 -10.71 2.08
C ASP A 57 -2.51 -9.44 1.35
N ASN A 58 -1.47 -9.51 0.51
CA ASN A 58 -0.95 -8.36 -0.22
C ASN A 58 -1.87 -7.98 -1.40
N TYR A 59 -1.91 -6.71 -1.73
CA TYR A 59 -2.50 -6.19 -2.96
C TYR A 59 -1.42 -5.61 -3.87
N MET A 60 -1.44 -6.03 -5.12
CA MET A 60 -0.80 -5.31 -6.23
C MET A 60 -1.89 -4.54 -6.97
N TYR A 61 -1.53 -3.46 -7.66
CA TYR A 61 -2.51 -2.65 -8.38
C TYR A 61 -2.08 -2.40 -9.82
N LEU A 62 -2.94 -2.73 -10.78
CA LEU A 62 -2.73 -2.35 -12.18
C LEU A 62 -3.51 -1.06 -12.47
N ILE A 63 -2.78 0.02 -12.68
CA ILE A 63 -3.32 1.33 -13.04
C ILE A 63 -3.35 1.41 -14.57
N VAL A 64 -4.50 1.71 -15.14
CA VAL A 64 -4.70 1.81 -16.58
C VAL A 64 -5.17 3.21 -16.94
N ASP A 65 -4.43 3.89 -17.80
CA ASP A 65 -4.95 5.07 -18.49
C ASP A 65 -5.96 4.63 -19.54
N THR A 66 -7.22 5.01 -19.34
CA THR A 66 -8.32 4.62 -20.23
C THR A 66 -8.19 5.24 -21.62
N LYS A 67 -7.44 6.35 -21.77
CA LYS A 67 -7.26 7.04 -23.04
C LYS A 67 -6.17 6.41 -23.91
N THR A 68 -5.00 6.12 -23.34
CA THR A 68 -3.84 5.60 -24.10
C THR A 68 -3.68 4.09 -24.03
N ARG A 69 -4.37 3.41 -23.10
CA ARG A 69 -4.16 1.99 -22.76
C ARG A 69 -2.76 1.69 -22.22
N GLU A 70 -1.99 2.72 -21.85
CA GLU A 70 -0.77 2.60 -21.08
C GLU A 70 -1.12 2.20 -19.64
N ALA A 71 -0.29 1.35 -19.04
CA ALA A 71 -0.49 0.86 -17.69
C ALA A 71 0.79 0.95 -16.84
N ALA A 72 0.59 1.12 -15.54
CA ALA A 72 1.60 0.94 -14.53
C ALA A 72 1.15 -0.10 -13.50
N VAL A 73 2.09 -0.83 -12.92
CA VAL A 73 1.79 -1.77 -11.83
C VAL A 73 2.45 -1.31 -10.53
N VAL A 74 1.69 -1.35 -9.44
CA VAL A 74 2.17 -1.07 -8.09
C VAL A 74 2.51 -2.37 -7.38
N ASP A 75 3.71 -2.43 -6.80
CA ASP A 75 4.21 -3.52 -5.94
C ASP A 75 4.03 -4.95 -6.51
N PRO A 76 4.60 -5.27 -7.69
CA PRO A 76 4.28 -6.47 -8.48
C PRO A 76 4.96 -7.76 -7.99
N VAL A 77 4.75 -8.18 -6.74
CA VAL A 77 5.41 -9.36 -6.14
C VAL A 77 5.09 -10.70 -6.83
N GLU A 78 3.94 -10.82 -7.51
CA GLU A 78 3.57 -11.99 -8.34
C GLU A 78 3.43 -11.59 -9.83
N PRO A 79 4.56 -11.43 -10.57
CA PRO A 79 4.57 -10.92 -11.95
C PRO A 79 3.70 -11.69 -12.95
N GLU A 80 3.52 -13.00 -12.77
CA GLU A 80 2.71 -13.80 -13.69
C GLU A 80 1.25 -13.37 -13.74
N LEU A 81 0.66 -12.98 -12.60
CA LEU A 81 -0.71 -12.47 -12.58
C LEU A 81 -0.79 -11.14 -13.33
N VAL A 82 0.18 -10.25 -13.13
CA VAL A 82 0.28 -8.96 -13.82
C VAL A 82 0.34 -9.15 -15.33
N ILE A 83 1.24 -10.02 -15.82
CA ILE A 83 1.42 -10.29 -17.25
C ILE A 83 0.15 -10.88 -17.85
N LYS A 84 -0.46 -11.85 -17.17
CA LYS A 84 -1.72 -12.45 -17.62
C LYS A 84 -2.80 -11.38 -17.79
N THR A 85 -2.98 -10.51 -16.79
CA THR A 85 -3.97 -9.43 -16.85
C THR A 85 -3.68 -8.43 -17.97
N LEU A 86 -2.42 -8.06 -18.18
CA LEU A 86 -2.00 -7.18 -19.28
C LEU A 86 -2.33 -7.78 -20.65
N GLN A 87 -2.07 -9.08 -20.85
CA GLN A 87 -2.33 -9.79 -22.09
C GLN A 87 -3.84 -9.93 -22.37
N GLU A 88 -4.62 -10.35 -21.37
CA GLU A 88 -6.08 -10.49 -21.48
C GLU A 88 -6.78 -9.19 -21.90
N GLN A 89 -6.21 -8.05 -21.51
CA GLN A 89 -6.78 -6.74 -21.79
C GLN A 89 -6.05 -5.95 -22.87
N GLN A 90 -5.01 -6.52 -23.49
CA GLN A 90 -4.24 -5.84 -24.55
C GLN A 90 -3.71 -4.48 -24.10
N LEU A 91 -3.10 -4.45 -22.91
CA LEU A 91 -2.53 -3.25 -22.28
C LEU A 91 -1.01 -3.18 -22.53
N THR A 92 -0.47 -1.96 -22.53
CA THR A 92 0.98 -1.75 -22.59
C THR A 92 1.51 -1.32 -21.23
N LEU A 93 2.23 -2.22 -20.55
CA LEU A 93 2.94 -1.87 -19.33
C LEU A 93 4.15 -0.99 -19.65
N SER A 94 4.25 0.15 -19.00
CA SER A 94 5.36 1.09 -19.14
C SER A 94 6.11 1.36 -17.84
N LYS A 95 5.47 1.13 -16.67
CA LYS A 95 6.02 1.51 -15.36
C LYS A 95 5.74 0.48 -14.27
N VAL A 96 6.70 0.30 -13.38
CA VAL A 96 6.56 -0.34 -12.07
C VAL A 96 6.71 0.75 -11.02
N LEU A 97 5.75 0.84 -10.11
CA LEU A 97 5.78 1.76 -8.98
C LEU A 97 5.97 0.94 -7.71
N THR A 98 7.17 0.97 -7.13
CA THR A 98 7.45 0.25 -5.89
C THR A 98 7.34 1.21 -4.71
N THR A 99 6.45 0.91 -3.77
CA THR A 99 6.21 1.77 -2.60
C THR A 99 7.38 1.71 -1.63
N HIS A 100 7.93 0.52 -1.39
CA HIS A 100 9.10 0.32 -0.53
C HIS A 100 9.82 -0.99 -0.80
N HIS A 101 10.96 -1.18 -0.14
CA HIS A 101 11.92 -2.25 -0.46
C HIS A 101 11.57 -3.63 0.11
N HIS A 102 10.54 -3.76 0.96
CA HIS A 102 10.20 -5.07 1.51
C HIS A 102 9.85 -6.06 0.39
N TRP A 103 10.24 -7.32 0.61
CA TRP A 103 10.21 -8.34 -0.43
C TRP A 103 8.80 -8.60 -0.97
N ASP A 104 7.78 -8.52 -0.11
CA ASP A 104 6.39 -8.75 -0.48
C ASP A 104 5.79 -7.63 -1.36
N HIS A 105 6.56 -6.55 -1.61
CA HIS A 105 6.24 -5.47 -2.54
C HIS A 105 7.21 -5.43 -3.73
N ALA A 106 8.52 -5.43 -3.45
CA ALA A 106 9.57 -5.26 -4.45
C ALA A 106 10.09 -6.59 -5.05
N GLY A 107 9.79 -7.72 -4.42
CA GLY A 107 10.42 -9.03 -4.71
C GLY A 107 10.11 -9.59 -6.09
N GLY A 108 9.11 -9.05 -6.79
CA GLY A 108 8.78 -9.44 -8.17
C GLY A 108 9.40 -8.55 -9.24
N ASN A 109 10.00 -7.40 -8.90
CA ASN A 109 10.46 -6.40 -9.87
C ASN A 109 11.43 -6.98 -10.91
N GLU A 110 12.52 -7.62 -10.48
CA GLU A 110 13.52 -8.17 -11.40
C GLU A 110 12.92 -9.22 -12.36
N LYS A 111 12.00 -10.03 -11.83
CA LYS A 111 11.35 -11.07 -12.61
C LYS A 111 10.38 -10.47 -13.62
N LEU A 112 9.61 -9.45 -13.23
CA LEU A 112 8.71 -8.75 -14.14
C LEU A 112 9.47 -8.09 -15.29
N VAL A 113 10.58 -7.40 -15.00
CA VAL A 113 11.44 -6.78 -16.04
C VAL A 113 11.94 -7.84 -17.03
N LYS A 114 12.38 -9.01 -16.55
CA LYS A 114 12.83 -10.12 -17.41
C LYS A 114 11.70 -10.68 -18.28
N LEU A 115 10.50 -10.83 -17.73
CA LEU A 115 9.36 -11.41 -18.44
C LEU A 115 8.66 -10.46 -19.42
N TRP A 116 8.76 -9.13 -19.22
CA TRP A 116 8.11 -8.15 -20.08
C TRP A 116 8.85 -7.92 -21.40
N GLU A 117 10.16 -8.23 -21.46
CA GLU A 117 11.03 -8.17 -22.65
C GLU A 117 11.08 -6.80 -23.37
N LYS A 118 10.55 -5.75 -22.75
CA LYS A 118 10.59 -4.35 -23.20
C LYS A 118 11.16 -3.47 -22.09
N GLU A 119 11.62 -2.27 -22.47
CA GLU A 119 12.07 -1.28 -21.50
C GLU A 119 10.93 -0.95 -20.52
N LEU A 120 11.27 -0.96 -19.24
CA LEU A 120 10.34 -0.75 -18.15
C LEU A 120 10.99 0.19 -17.14
N ASP A 121 10.34 1.31 -16.87
CA ASP A 121 10.77 2.20 -15.81
C ASP A 121 10.33 1.62 -14.46
N VAL A 122 11.27 1.36 -13.57
CA VAL A 122 11.04 0.89 -12.20
C VAL A 122 11.32 2.05 -11.26
N TYR A 123 10.23 2.61 -10.73
CA TYR A 123 10.20 3.73 -9.80
C TYR A 123 10.24 3.27 -8.35
N GLY A 124 10.94 4.03 -7.50
CA GLY A 124 11.03 3.77 -6.06
C GLY A 124 11.91 4.78 -5.33
N GLY A 125 11.74 4.90 -4.01
CA GLY A 125 12.49 5.85 -3.17
C GLY A 125 13.78 5.30 -2.56
N ASP A 126 14.10 4.04 -2.80
CA ASP A 126 15.09 3.29 -2.01
C ASP A 126 16.03 2.45 -2.88
N ASP A 127 17.34 2.58 -2.68
CA ASP A 127 18.36 1.84 -3.45
C ASP A 127 18.31 0.32 -3.20
N ARG A 128 17.59 -0.12 -2.16
CA ARG A 128 17.34 -1.54 -1.85
C ARG A 128 16.29 -2.17 -2.77
N ILE A 129 15.55 -1.38 -3.55
CA ILE A 129 14.52 -1.88 -4.48
C ILE A 129 15.19 -2.59 -5.68
N GLY A 130 14.83 -3.85 -5.89
CA GLY A 130 15.31 -4.64 -7.03
C GLY A 130 14.88 -4.04 -8.38
N ALA A 131 15.79 -4.10 -9.35
CA ALA A 131 15.65 -3.53 -10.70
C ALA A 131 15.35 -2.02 -10.80
N LEU A 132 15.52 -1.25 -9.71
CA LEU A 132 15.31 0.20 -9.71
C LEU A 132 16.14 0.90 -10.79
N ASN A 133 15.51 1.73 -11.61
CA ASN A 133 16.18 2.59 -12.60
C ASN A 133 15.65 4.04 -12.62
N LYS A 134 14.56 4.34 -11.92
CA LYS A 134 14.02 5.69 -11.72
C LYS A 134 13.85 5.98 -10.22
N LYS A 135 14.93 6.42 -9.55
CA LYS A 135 14.84 6.83 -8.16
C LYS A 135 14.05 8.13 -8.04
N VAL A 136 13.08 8.17 -7.13
CA VAL A 136 12.23 9.34 -6.87
C VAL A 136 12.27 9.78 -5.41
N GLN A 137 11.94 11.04 -5.19
CA GLN A 137 11.84 11.66 -3.87
C GLN A 137 10.53 12.44 -3.72
N GLN A 138 10.40 13.16 -2.61
CA GLN A 138 9.27 14.04 -2.34
C GLN A 138 9.02 15.01 -3.51
N ASP A 139 7.75 15.13 -3.91
CA ASP A 139 7.25 16.05 -4.94
C ASP A 139 7.72 15.79 -6.38
N ASP A 140 8.53 14.77 -6.64
CA ASP A 140 8.81 14.33 -8.02
C ASP A 140 7.50 13.96 -8.73
N THR A 141 7.45 14.22 -10.04
CA THR A 141 6.29 13.95 -10.88
C THR A 141 6.67 13.23 -12.17
N PHE A 142 5.79 12.35 -12.64
CA PHE A 142 5.88 11.70 -13.94
C PHE A 142 4.47 11.32 -14.43
N THR A 143 4.35 10.70 -15.60
CA THR A 143 3.06 10.34 -16.19
C THR A 143 2.91 8.84 -16.48
N ILE A 144 1.66 8.38 -16.51
CA ILE A 144 1.25 7.08 -17.07
C ILE A 144 0.25 7.40 -18.18
N GLY A 145 0.68 7.41 -19.43
CA GLY A 145 -0.13 7.93 -20.53
C GLY A 145 -0.54 9.39 -20.26
N ALA A 146 -1.84 9.63 -20.17
CA ALA A 146 -2.43 10.93 -19.84
C ALA A 146 -2.60 11.20 -18.32
N LEU A 147 -2.28 10.24 -17.44
CA LEU A 147 -2.41 10.38 -15.99
C LEU A 147 -1.15 11.03 -15.40
N ASN A 148 -1.33 11.89 -14.40
CA ASN A 148 -0.25 12.50 -13.64
C ASN A 148 -0.01 11.71 -12.36
N VAL A 149 1.26 11.47 -12.03
CA VAL A 149 1.69 10.84 -10.78
C VAL A 149 2.56 11.82 -10.01
N LYS A 150 2.24 12.03 -8.73
CA LYS A 150 3.04 12.77 -7.77
C LYS A 150 3.55 11.84 -6.68
N CYS A 151 4.86 11.88 -6.43
CA CYS A 151 5.53 11.12 -5.38
C CYS A 151 5.42 11.83 -4.03
N LEU A 152 4.98 11.11 -3.00
CA LEU A 152 4.90 11.60 -1.63
C LEU A 152 5.84 10.74 -0.77
N SER A 153 6.90 11.33 -0.24
CA SER A 153 7.81 10.61 0.64
C SER A 153 7.19 10.46 2.03
N THR A 154 7.04 9.22 2.49
CA THR A 154 6.36 8.89 3.76
C THR A 154 7.23 7.96 4.60
N PRO A 155 8.45 8.39 5.00
CA PRO A 155 9.33 7.56 5.80
C PRO A 155 8.64 7.22 7.13
N CYS A 156 8.71 5.96 7.54
CA CYS A 156 8.49 5.49 8.91
C CYS A 156 8.50 3.95 8.91
N HIS A 157 7.59 3.35 8.13
CA HIS A 157 7.56 1.91 7.96
C HIS A 157 8.89 1.41 7.39
N THR A 158 9.35 2.08 6.34
CA THR A 158 10.74 2.06 5.87
C THR A 158 11.19 3.49 5.59
N THR A 159 12.49 3.75 5.66
CA THR A 159 13.07 5.07 5.41
C THR A 159 12.87 5.57 3.97
N GLY A 160 12.83 4.67 2.98
CA GLY A 160 12.64 5.01 1.56
C GLY A 160 11.20 4.87 1.04
N HIS A 161 10.19 4.86 1.91
CA HIS A 161 8.78 4.63 1.51
C HIS A 161 8.23 5.82 0.70
N ILE A 162 7.60 5.51 -0.44
CA ILE A 162 6.92 6.46 -1.33
C ILE A 162 5.46 6.04 -1.50
N CYS A 163 4.55 6.99 -1.25
CA CYS A 163 3.17 6.91 -1.72
C CYS A 163 3.04 7.58 -3.09
N TYR A 164 2.25 7.01 -4.00
CA TYR A 164 2.04 7.56 -5.34
C TYR A 164 0.62 8.11 -5.47
N HIS A 165 0.47 9.43 -5.63
CA HIS A 165 -0.82 10.07 -5.87
C HIS A 165 -1.05 10.26 -7.37
N VAL A 166 -2.10 9.64 -7.91
CA VAL A 166 -2.42 9.58 -9.34
C VAL A 166 -3.72 10.32 -9.63
N THR A 167 -3.69 11.20 -10.62
CA THR A 167 -4.84 12.03 -11.04
C THR A 167 -4.97 12.08 -12.56
N ALA A 168 -6.19 12.17 -13.08
CA ALA A 168 -6.42 12.30 -14.52
C ALA A 168 -6.28 13.73 -15.05
N GLN A 169 -6.48 14.72 -14.19
CA GLN A 169 -6.23 16.12 -14.47
C GLN A 169 -5.61 16.75 -13.24
N GLU A 170 -4.57 17.55 -13.45
CA GLU A 170 -3.93 18.28 -12.37
C GLU A 170 -4.95 19.21 -11.70
N GLY A 171 -5.02 19.19 -10.37
CA GLY A 171 -5.93 20.03 -9.60
C GLY A 171 -7.40 19.60 -9.58
N SER A 172 -7.80 18.48 -10.21
CA SER A 172 -9.21 18.02 -10.19
C SER A 172 -9.68 17.55 -8.80
N GLY A 173 -8.74 17.25 -7.90
CA GLY A 173 -9.00 16.72 -6.57
C GLY A 173 -9.55 15.28 -6.55
N LYS A 174 -9.79 14.67 -7.72
CA LYS A 174 -10.27 13.30 -7.87
C LYS A 174 -9.12 12.43 -8.35
N GLY A 175 -8.75 11.44 -7.54
CA GLY A 175 -7.62 10.58 -7.83
C GLY A 175 -7.54 9.37 -6.90
N ALA A 176 -6.41 8.69 -7.01
CA ALA A 176 -6.05 7.55 -6.19
C ALA A 176 -4.70 7.80 -5.54
N VAL A 177 -4.50 7.30 -4.34
CA VAL A 177 -3.19 7.25 -3.69
C VAL A 177 -2.87 5.82 -3.32
N PHE A 178 -1.69 5.36 -3.76
CA PHE A 178 -1.16 4.05 -3.45
C PHE A 178 -0.22 4.19 -2.26
N THR A 179 -0.63 3.67 -1.12
CA THR A 179 -0.02 4.00 0.18
C THR A 179 0.93 2.94 0.70
N GLY A 180 1.03 1.80 0.00
CA GLY A 180 1.78 0.62 0.47
C GLY A 180 1.48 0.37 1.95
N ASP A 181 2.56 0.28 2.72
CA ASP A 181 2.50 0.01 4.15
C ASP A 181 2.55 1.26 5.05
N THR A 182 2.38 2.46 4.50
CA THR A 182 2.26 3.68 5.33
C THR A 182 0.86 3.76 5.96
N LEU A 183 -0.18 3.83 5.12
CA LEU A 183 -1.58 3.93 5.51
C LEU A 183 -2.33 2.68 5.07
N PHE A 184 -3.04 2.05 6.02
CA PHE A 184 -4.01 0.98 5.75
C PHE A 184 -5.42 1.43 6.09
N GLN A 185 -6.43 0.72 5.60
CA GLN A 185 -7.80 0.95 6.03
C GLN A 185 -7.94 0.67 7.55
N GLY A 186 -8.22 1.74 8.32
CA GLY A 186 -8.29 1.71 9.79
C GLY A 186 -6.96 1.49 10.51
N GLY A 187 -5.81 1.58 9.84
CA GLY A 187 -4.51 1.31 10.44
C GLY A 187 -3.35 2.06 9.80
N CYS A 188 -2.14 1.77 10.27
CA CYS A 188 -0.88 2.19 9.67
C CYS A 188 0.16 1.08 9.77
N GLY A 189 1.26 1.23 9.04
CA GLY A 189 2.43 0.37 9.13
C GLY A 189 3.02 0.29 10.53
N ARG A 190 3.74 -0.80 10.80
CA ARG A 190 4.69 -0.84 11.93
C ARG A 190 5.87 0.08 11.64
N PHE A 191 6.42 0.69 12.68
CA PHE A 191 7.51 1.66 12.55
C PHE A 191 8.86 0.91 12.60
N PHE A 192 9.16 0.13 11.56
CA PHE A 192 10.38 -0.69 11.57
C PHE A 192 11.65 0.15 11.47
N GLU A 193 11.62 1.24 10.70
CA GLU A 193 12.80 2.07 10.43
C GLU A 193 12.58 3.54 10.77
N GLY A 194 11.60 3.86 11.61
CA GLY A 194 11.21 5.24 11.85
C GLY A 194 10.49 5.50 13.15
N THR A 195 9.99 6.73 13.29
CA THR A 195 9.50 7.26 14.56
C THR A 195 8.02 7.65 14.52
N PRO A 196 7.37 7.87 15.68
CA PRO A 196 6.02 8.41 15.74
C PRO A 196 5.87 9.77 15.07
N GLU A 197 6.89 10.64 15.15
CA GLU A 197 6.94 11.94 14.48
C GLU A 197 6.85 11.76 12.96
N GLU A 198 7.60 10.81 12.41
CA GLU A 198 7.61 10.54 10.97
C GLU A 198 6.28 9.95 10.48
N MET A 199 5.67 9.03 11.24
CA MET A 199 4.33 8.53 10.90
C MET A 199 3.27 9.63 11.02
N TYR A 200 3.37 10.49 12.04
CA TYR A 200 2.47 11.64 12.17
C TYR A 200 2.60 12.56 10.96
N GLU A 201 3.82 12.89 10.54
CA GLU A 201 4.05 13.72 9.36
C GLU A 201 3.51 13.05 8.09
N ALA A 202 3.73 11.74 7.90
CA ALA A 202 3.21 11.00 6.77
C ALA A 202 1.67 10.99 6.71
N LEU A 203 1.01 10.65 7.82
CA LEU A 203 -0.44 10.48 7.85
C LEU A 203 -1.20 11.80 8.04
N CYS A 204 -0.84 12.55 9.07
CA CYS A 204 -1.60 13.70 9.57
C CYS A 204 -1.18 15.03 8.92
N THR A 205 -0.02 15.09 8.25
CA THR A 205 0.39 16.26 7.46
C THR A 205 0.26 15.97 5.96
N LYS A 206 0.96 14.95 5.44
CA LYS A 206 1.07 14.73 3.98
C LYS A 206 -0.17 14.08 3.39
N LEU A 207 -0.52 12.87 3.81
CA LEU A 207 -1.67 12.14 3.22
C LEU A 207 -3.00 12.80 3.56
N SER A 208 -3.16 13.33 4.77
CA SER A 208 -4.37 14.08 5.16
C SER A 208 -4.58 15.36 4.35
N SER A 209 -3.54 15.95 3.77
CA SER A 209 -3.65 17.15 2.92
C SER A 209 -4.23 16.86 1.53
N LEU A 210 -4.27 15.59 1.13
CA LEU A 210 -4.94 15.18 -0.09
C LEU A 210 -6.46 15.42 0.03
N PRO A 211 -7.16 15.64 -1.10
CA PRO A 211 -8.61 15.76 -1.12
C PRO A 211 -9.29 14.59 -0.41
N ASP A 212 -10.36 14.87 0.35
CA ASP A 212 -11.11 13.84 1.08
C ASP A 212 -11.68 12.76 0.17
N THR A 213 -11.91 13.07 -1.11
CA THR A 213 -12.41 12.13 -2.11
C THR A 213 -11.34 11.22 -2.72
N THR A 214 -10.05 11.46 -2.45
CA THR A 214 -8.95 10.64 -2.97
C THR A 214 -9.07 9.21 -2.46
N LYS A 215 -9.10 8.26 -3.40
CA LYS A 215 -9.21 6.82 -3.10
C LYS A 215 -7.90 6.27 -2.56
N VAL A 216 -7.95 5.48 -1.50
CA VAL A 216 -6.75 4.91 -0.83
C VAL A 216 -6.62 3.44 -1.18
N PHE A 217 -5.49 3.08 -1.77
CA PHE A 217 -5.12 1.71 -2.16
C PHE A 217 -3.87 1.28 -1.39
N CYS A 218 -4.06 0.52 -0.31
CA CYS A 218 -3.01 0.14 0.62
C CYS A 218 -2.40 -1.25 0.35
N GLY A 219 -1.27 -1.56 0.97
CA GLY A 219 -0.49 -2.77 0.67
C GLY A 219 -1.18 -4.10 1.02
N HIS A 220 -2.06 -4.11 2.02
CA HIS A 220 -2.58 -5.36 2.60
C HIS A 220 -4.07 -5.33 2.97
N GLU A 221 -4.68 -6.52 2.97
CA GLU A 221 -6.03 -6.81 3.48
C GLU A 221 -6.04 -7.00 5.00
N TYR A 222 -5.79 -5.92 5.74
CA TYR A 222 -5.75 -5.90 7.22
C TYR A 222 -6.99 -5.28 7.87
N THR A 223 -8.01 -4.95 7.09
CA THR A 223 -9.11 -4.08 7.49
C THR A 223 -9.86 -4.58 8.72
N LEU A 224 -10.25 -5.85 8.77
CA LEU A 224 -10.96 -6.39 9.95
C LEU A 224 -10.11 -6.36 11.23
N GLN A 225 -8.81 -6.66 11.12
CA GLN A 225 -7.90 -6.60 12.27
C GLN A 225 -7.69 -5.15 12.73
N ASN A 226 -7.50 -4.25 11.78
CA ASN A 226 -7.34 -2.82 12.02
C ASN A 226 -8.58 -2.21 12.68
N MET A 227 -9.76 -2.52 12.16
CA MET A 227 -11.02 -2.02 12.70
C MET A 227 -11.36 -2.61 14.08
N SER A 228 -10.93 -3.84 14.37
CA SER A 228 -11.04 -4.38 15.74
C SER A 228 -10.26 -3.52 16.75
N PHE A 229 -9.03 -3.13 16.39
CA PHE A 229 -8.24 -2.20 17.20
C PHE A 229 -8.87 -0.80 17.24
N ALA A 230 -9.35 -0.28 16.11
CA ALA A 230 -10.03 1.03 16.07
C ALA A 230 -11.23 1.06 17.02
N ARG A 231 -12.05 0.00 17.06
CA ARG A 231 -13.18 -0.14 17.99
C ARG A 231 -12.73 -0.22 19.45
N HIS A 232 -11.57 -0.82 19.72
CA HIS A 232 -10.99 -0.84 21.06
C HIS A 232 -10.57 0.57 21.51
N VAL A 233 -10.05 1.39 20.59
CA VAL A 233 -9.64 2.79 20.88
C VAL A 233 -10.84 3.73 21.02
N GLU A 234 -11.84 3.62 20.13
CA GLU A 234 -13.05 4.46 20.13
C GLU A 234 -14.32 3.60 20.07
N PRO A 235 -14.74 2.96 21.19
CA PRO A 235 -15.89 2.04 21.19
C PRO A 235 -17.21 2.70 20.81
N ASP A 236 -17.36 3.99 21.11
CA ASP A 236 -18.58 4.77 20.87
C ASP A 236 -18.62 5.40 19.46
N ASN A 237 -17.57 5.22 18.63
CA ASN A 237 -17.57 5.71 17.25
C ASN A 237 -18.37 4.76 16.34
N GLU A 238 -19.62 5.14 16.06
CA GLU A 238 -20.54 4.34 15.23
C GLU A 238 -20.02 4.08 13.81
N VAL A 239 -19.20 4.99 13.26
CA VAL A 239 -18.63 4.83 11.90
C VAL A 239 -17.70 3.62 11.84
N ILE A 240 -16.92 3.38 12.91
CA ILE A 240 -16.07 2.19 13.03
C ILE A 240 -16.95 0.92 13.01
N GLN A 241 -18.05 0.91 13.76
CA GLN A 241 -18.93 -0.26 13.85
C GLN A 241 -19.58 -0.57 12.49
N GLN A 242 -20.10 0.44 11.81
CA GLN A 242 -20.65 0.30 10.46
C GLN A 242 -19.61 -0.22 9.48
N ARG A 243 -18.36 0.27 9.58
CA ARG A 243 -17.26 -0.18 8.72
C ARG A 243 -16.85 -1.62 9.00
N ILE A 244 -16.90 -2.08 10.24
CA ILE A 244 -16.67 -3.49 10.61
C ILE A 244 -17.69 -4.40 9.93
N GLU A 245 -18.98 -4.07 10.02
CA GLU A 245 -20.04 -4.90 9.42
C GLU A 245 -19.93 -4.91 7.88
N TRP A 246 -19.68 -3.76 7.27
CA TRP A 246 -19.38 -3.68 5.84
C TRP A 246 -18.19 -4.56 5.43
N ALA A 247 -17.08 -4.49 6.19
CA ALA A 247 -15.90 -5.29 5.90
C ALA A 247 -16.19 -6.79 6.07
N LYS A 248 -16.92 -7.21 7.11
CA LYS A 248 -17.32 -8.62 7.29
C LYS A 248 -18.13 -9.13 6.10
N HIS A 249 -19.07 -8.32 5.61
CA HIS A 249 -19.87 -8.67 4.44
C HIS A 249 -19.00 -8.85 3.19
N ARG A 250 -18.09 -7.91 2.90
CA ARG A 250 -17.14 -8.04 1.78
C ARG A 250 -16.27 -9.29 1.92
N ARG A 251 -15.70 -9.50 3.10
CA ARG A 251 -14.81 -10.64 3.37
C ARG A 251 -15.52 -12.00 3.31
N ALA A 252 -16.82 -12.06 3.63
CA ALA A 252 -17.62 -13.28 3.49
C ALA A 252 -17.73 -13.74 2.02
N SER A 253 -17.70 -12.81 1.08
CA SER A 253 -17.65 -13.07 -0.37
C SER A 253 -16.23 -13.06 -0.95
N GLN A 254 -15.21 -12.97 -0.09
CA GLN A 254 -13.80 -12.78 -0.47
C GLN A 254 -13.53 -11.50 -1.28
N ASP A 255 -14.40 -10.51 -1.22
CA ASP A 255 -14.16 -9.26 -1.92
C ASP A 255 -13.14 -8.39 -1.17
N PRO A 256 -12.28 -7.64 -1.90
CA PRO A 256 -11.36 -6.71 -1.27
C PRO A 256 -12.09 -5.60 -0.51
N THR A 257 -11.51 -5.12 0.57
CA THR A 257 -12.04 -3.94 1.30
C THR A 257 -11.42 -2.62 0.82
N VAL A 258 -10.38 -2.69 -0.01
CA VAL A 258 -9.86 -1.52 -0.71
C VAL A 258 -10.74 -1.20 -1.93
N PRO A 259 -10.81 0.08 -2.35
CA PRO A 259 -10.25 1.25 -1.70
C PRO A 259 -11.18 1.84 -0.62
N SER A 260 -10.60 2.57 0.35
CA SER A 260 -11.29 3.61 1.11
C SER A 260 -11.03 4.99 0.49
N THR A 261 -11.26 6.07 1.23
CA THR A 261 -10.89 7.45 0.85
C THR A 261 -10.17 8.15 1.99
N ILE A 262 -9.46 9.24 1.68
CA ILE A 262 -8.76 10.04 2.70
C ILE A 262 -9.75 10.60 3.75
N GLY A 263 -10.91 11.10 3.33
CA GLY A 263 -11.93 11.61 4.24
C GLY A 263 -12.52 10.52 5.13
N GLU A 264 -12.71 9.34 4.56
CA GLU A 264 -13.12 8.13 5.27
C GLU A 264 -12.11 7.75 6.37
N GLU A 265 -10.81 7.66 6.05
CA GLU A 265 -9.79 7.32 7.05
C GLU A 265 -9.70 8.35 8.19
N LYS A 266 -9.89 9.65 7.91
CA LYS A 266 -9.95 10.69 8.97
C LYS A 266 -11.11 10.48 9.96
N SER A 267 -12.16 9.76 9.58
CA SER A 267 -13.35 9.54 10.42
C SER A 267 -13.26 8.31 11.34
N TRP A 268 -12.41 7.33 11.04
CA TRP A 268 -12.32 6.07 11.81
C TRP A 268 -10.92 5.56 12.13
N ASN A 269 -9.87 6.03 11.43
CA ASN A 269 -8.55 5.48 11.59
C ASN A 269 -7.87 6.10 12.82
N PRO A 270 -7.60 5.33 13.90
CA PRO A 270 -7.09 5.90 15.14
C PRO A 270 -5.74 6.61 14.93
N PHE A 271 -4.95 6.23 13.93
CA PHE A 271 -3.67 6.86 13.61
C PHE A 271 -3.82 8.17 12.82
N MET A 272 -4.92 8.37 12.08
CA MET A 272 -5.23 9.67 11.47
C MET A 272 -6.00 10.60 12.42
N ARG A 273 -6.41 10.08 13.58
CA ARG A 273 -7.25 10.74 14.59
C ARG A 273 -6.51 11.02 15.90
N VAL A 274 -5.17 11.00 15.91
CA VAL A 274 -4.35 11.20 17.12
C VAL A 274 -4.48 12.58 17.78
N HIS A 275 -5.13 13.52 17.09
CA HIS A 275 -5.48 14.85 17.60
C HIS A 275 -6.87 14.90 18.26
N GLU A 276 -7.67 13.85 18.12
CA GLU A 276 -9.03 13.79 18.66
C GLU A 276 -9.03 13.49 20.15
N ALA A 277 -9.86 14.22 20.90
CA ALA A 277 -9.92 14.11 22.35
C ALA A 277 -10.26 12.68 22.83
N SER A 278 -11.12 11.96 22.10
CA SER A 278 -11.47 10.55 22.36
C SER A 278 -10.25 9.63 22.29
N VAL A 279 -9.47 9.76 21.22
CA VAL A 279 -8.25 8.98 20.98
C VAL A 279 -7.15 9.33 21.99
N GLN A 280 -6.97 10.62 22.27
CA GLN A 280 -6.04 11.11 23.28
C GLN A 280 -6.37 10.60 24.68
N LYS A 281 -7.67 10.58 25.03
CA LYS A 281 -8.17 10.00 26.29
C LYS A 281 -7.84 8.51 26.39
N HIS A 282 -8.06 7.75 25.32
CA HIS A 282 -7.68 6.32 25.25
C HIS A 282 -6.18 6.12 25.47
N ALA A 283 -5.35 6.96 24.85
CA ALA A 283 -3.89 6.95 24.99
C ALA A 283 -3.38 7.50 26.35
N GLY A 284 -4.18 7.39 27.41
CA GLY A 284 -3.84 7.82 28.76
C GLY A 284 -3.84 9.34 28.95
N GLY A 285 -4.69 10.06 28.21
CA GLY A 285 -4.84 11.52 28.32
C GLY A 285 -3.67 12.32 27.74
N ALA A 286 -2.92 11.77 26.78
CA ALA A 286 -1.84 12.50 26.12
C ALA A 286 -2.42 13.61 25.24
N THR A 287 -1.99 14.87 25.44
CA THR A 287 -2.47 16.01 24.64
C THR A 287 -1.66 16.26 23.37
N ASP A 288 -0.45 15.68 23.30
CA ASP A 288 0.41 15.74 22.13
C ASP A 288 0.03 14.60 21.15
N PRO A 289 -0.32 14.92 19.88
CA PRO A 289 -0.66 13.90 18.89
C PRO A 289 0.49 12.96 18.53
N ILE A 290 1.75 13.41 18.62
CA ILE A 290 2.94 12.57 18.35
C ILE A 290 3.11 11.53 19.46
N VAL A 291 2.95 11.94 20.72
CA VAL A 291 2.95 11.01 21.86
C VAL A 291 1.79 10.01 21.76
N THR A 292 0.62 10.49 21.35
CA THR A 292 -0.57 9.65 21.11
C THR A 292 -0.31 8.61 20.02
N MET A 293 0.27 9.02 18.88
CA MET A 293 0.70 8.12 17.79
C MET A 293 1.60 7.00 18.30
N GLY A 294 2.65 7.34 19.05
CA GLY A 294 3.60 6.36 19.59
C GLY A 294 2.95 5.37 20.56
N LYS A 295 2.07 5.85 21.44
CA LYS A 295 1.33 4.99 22.38
C LYS A 295 0.40 4.02 21.67
N LEU A 296 -0.42 4.51 20.73
CA LEU A 296 -1.33 3.66 19.95
C LEU A 296 -0.58 2.62 19.14
N ARG A 297 0.55 3.00 18.53
CA ARG A 297 1.35 2.07 17.74
C ARG A 297 1.86 0.91 18.60
N LYS A 298 2.44 1.23 19.75
CA LYS A 298 2.94 0.25 20.72
C LYS A 298 1.82 -0.66 21.25
N GLU A 299 0.65 -0.08 21.50
CA GLU A 299 -0.53 -0.84 21.93
C GLU A 299 -0.97 -1.82 20.82
N LYS A 300 -1.17 -1.33 19.58
CA LYS A 300 -1.58 -2.16 18.44
C LYS A 300 -0.60 -3.30 18.13
N ASP A 301 0.69 -3.09 18.37
CA ASP A 301 1.72 -4.11 18.11
C ASP A 301 1.59 -5.35 19.01
N THR A 302 0.95 -5.19 20.17
CA THR A 302 0.72 -6.28 21.13
C THR A 302 -0.76 -6.65 21.28
N PHE A 303 -1.66 -5.89 20.65
CA PHE A 303 -3.11 -6.10 20.66
C PHE A 303 -3.48 -7.45 20.01
N LYS A 304 -4.36 -8.18 20.69
CA LYS A 304 -4.99 -9.40 20.18
C LYS A 304 -6.49 -9.12 20.04
N ALA A 305 -6.95 -9.17 18.80
CA ALA A 305 -8.37 -9.03 18.45
C ALA A 305 -9.21 -10.21 18.94
#